data_AF-A3X7Y5-F1
#
_entry.id   AF-A3X7Y5-F1
#
_cell.length_a   1.000
_cell.length_b   1.000
_cell.length_c   1.000
_cell.angle_alpha   90.00
_cell.angle_beta   90.00
_cell.angle_gamma   90.00
#
_symmetry.space_group_name_H-M   'P 1'
#
loop_
_entity.id
_entity.type
_entity.pdbx_description
1 polymer ?
#
loop_
_entity_poly.entity_id
_entity_poly.type
_entity_poly.pdbx_seq_one_letter_code
_entity_poly.pdbx_strand_id
1 'polypeptide(L)'
;MKWVNGSGKDMTGEAADNGWRNSRKSIGYDLIQLNHYALRSAESFLVKRQRGRALHVDRSIGINYWIRMDWNDHRDVTIQRNQPRLQAEYDRLMQDDQLRDWHKKGLDWHRAKADELHSMEEFEDLYQQALSLKLTATERVAYALALDVES
;
A
#
# COMPACT_ATOMS: atom_id res chain seq x y z
N MET A 1 -8.52 -26.72 -17.28
CA MET A 1 -7.62 -25.68 -16.74
C MET A 1 -7.66 -25.80 -15.21
N LYS A 2 -6.51 -25.87 -14.53
CA LYS A 2 -6.44 -25.97 -13.06
C LYS A 2 -6.03 -24.62 -12.48
N TRP A 3 -6.83 -24.06 -11.60
CA TRP A 3 -6.50 -22.85 -10.86
C TRP A 3 -5.92 -23.22 -9.51
N VAL A 4 -4.83 -22.55 -9.11
CA VAL A 4 -4.17 -22.80 -7.82
C VAL A 4 -3.96 -21.49 -7.07
N ASN A 5 -3.99 -21.56 -5.74
CA ASN A 5 -3.70 -20.43 -4.87
C ASN A 5 -2.18 -20.17 -4.74
N GLY A 6 -1.78 -19.20 -3.91
CA GLY A 6 -0.37 -18.88 -3.65
C GLY A 6 0.42 -19.98 -2.93
N SER A 7 -0.20 -21.10 -2.53
CA SER A 7 0.44 -22.32 -2.03
C SER A 7 0.42 -23.48 -3.02
N GLY A 8 -0.05 -23.26 -4.25
CA GLY A 8 -0.18 -24.32 -5.26
C GLY A 8 -1.33 -25.30 -4.99
N LYS A 9 -2.22 -25.01 -4.02
CA LYS A 9 -3.39 -25.84 -3.73
C LYS A 9 -4.50 -25.53 -4.74
N ASP A 10 -5.20 -26.57 -5.17
CA ASP A 10 -6.29 -26.45 -6.13
C ASP A 10 -7.42 -25.58 -5.57
N MET A 11 -7.80 -24.54 -6.33
CA MET A 11 -8.93 -23.65 -6.04
C MET A 11 -9.94 -23.62 -7.20
N THR A 12 -9.87 -24.57 -8.14
CA THR A 12 -10.64 -24.54 -9.39
C THR A 12 -12.14 -24.47 -9.16
N GLY A 13 -12.66 -25.19 -8.17
CA GLY A 13 -14.10 -25.16 -7.84
C GLY A 13 -14.57 -23.78 -7.39
N GLU A 14 -13.86 -23.17 -6.43
CA GLU A 14 -14.20 -21.84 -5.94
C GLU A 14 -14.01 -20.76 -7.01
N ALA A 15 -12.97 -20.90 -7.83
CA ALA A 15 -12.66 -19.96 -8.91
C ALA A 15 -13.71 -19.99 -10.03
N ALA A 16 -14.31 -21.15 -10.29
CA ALA A 16 -15.37 -21.29 -11.29
C ALA A 16 -16.63 -20.51 -10.88
N ASP A 17 -16.96 -20.50 -9.59
CA ASP A 17 -18.19 -19.87 -9.08
C ASP A 17 -18.00 -18.40 -8.72
N ASN A 18 -16.85 -18.02 -8.14
CA ASN A 18 -16.62 -16.70 -7.53
C ASN A 18 -15.52 -15.87 -8.22
N GLY A 19 -14.92 -16.42 -9.27
CA GLY A 19 -13.77 -15.84 -9.95
C GLY A 19 -12.45 -16.02 -9.18
N TRP A 20 -11.40 -15.33 -9.60
CA TRP A 20 -10.02 -15.60 -9.17
C TRP A 20 -9.66 -15.11 -7.75
N ARG A 21 -10.61 -14.53 -7.00
CA ARG A 21 -10.35 -14.00 -5.66
C ARG A 21 -10.33 -15.15 -4.65
N ASN A 22 -9.29 -15.20 -3.82
CA ASN A 22 -9.21 -16.17 -2.73
C ASN A 22 -10.12 -15.76 -1.57
N SER A 23 -10.81 -16.72 -0.96
CA SER A 23 -11.48 -16.56 0.33
C SER A 23 -10.57 -16.99 1.47
N ARG A 24 -11.09 -16.93 2.71
CA ARG A 24 -10.40 -17.49 3.89
C ARG A 24 -10.12 -18.99 3.75
N LYS A 25 -10.85 -19.72 2.90
CA LYS A 25 -10.65 -21.17 2.68
C LYS A 25 -9.57 -21.46 1.64
N SER A 26 -9.42 -20.61 0.62
CA SER A 26 -8.48 -20.80 -0.49
C SER A 26 -7.22 -19.96 -0.41
N ILE A 27 -7.10 -19.02 0.54
CA ILE A 27 -5.88 -18.23 0.68
C ILE A 27 -4.66 -19.10 1.04
N GLY A 28 -3.49 -18.75 0.52
CA GLY A 28 -2.26 -19.49 0.78
C GLY A 28 -1.03 -18.73 0.27
N TYR A 29 0.12 -18.95 0.94
CA TYR A 29 1.34 -18.14 0.80
C TYR A 29 2.65 -18.94 0.63
N ASP A 30 2.57 -20.28 0.55
CA ASP A 30 3.75 -21.15 0.59
C ASP A 30 4.69 -21.01 -0.62
N LEU A 31 4.14 -20.87 -1.84
CA LEU A 31 4.94 -20.69 -3.06
C LEU A 31 5.22 -19.22 -3.34
N ILE A 32 4.19 -18.37 -3.23
CA ILE A 32 4.30 -16.95 -3.51
C ILE A 32 3.37 -16.13 -2.62
N GLN A 33 3.91 -15.00 -2.16
CA GLN A 33 3.18 -13.94 -1.49
C GLN A 33 3.68 -12.62 -2.07
N LEU A 34 2.78 -11.89 -2.75
CA LEU A 34 3.04 -10.54 -3.26
C LEU A 34 2.26 -9.55 -2.39
N ASN A 35 2.98 -8.87 -1.51
CA ASN A 35 2.36 -7.90 -0.61
C ASN A 35 2.12 -6.57 -1.34
N HIS A 36 0.90 -6.06 -1.24
CA HIS A 36 0.54 -4.73 -1.75
C HIS A 36 0.39 -3.75 -0.59
N TYR A 37 1.25 -2.75 -0.53
CA TYR A 37 1.25 -1.72 0.50
C TYR A 37 0.65 -0.43 -0.06
N ALA A 38 -0.65 -0.23 0.14
CA ALA A 38 -1.38 0.93 -0.36
C ALA A 38 -0.94 2.24 0.32
N LEU A 39 -0.50 2.15 1.58
CA LEU A 39 0.17 3.21 2.34
C LEU A 39 1.63 2.83 2.55
N ARG A 40 2.49 3.85 2.63
CA ARG A 40 3.92 3.72 2.93
C ARG A 40 4.22 4.55 4.18
N SER A 41 4.87 5.71 4.03
CA SER A 41 4.95 6.72 5.09
C SER A 41 3.78 7.72 5.00
N ALA A 42 3.58 8.50 6.05
CA ALA A 42 2.60 9.58 6.08
C ALA A 42 2.92 10.67 5.04
N GLU A 43 4.20 10.99 4.83
CA GLU A 43 4.65 11.93 3.80
C GLU A 43 4.35 11.40 2.38
N SER A 44 4.59 10.10 2.13
CA SER A 44 4.22 9.48 0.84
C SER A 44 2.70 9.48 0.63
N PHE A 45 1.92 9.48 1.71
CA PHE A 45 0.48 9.64 1.63
C PHE A 45 0.07 11.07 1.22
N LEU A 46 0.77 12.11 1.67
CA LEU A 46 0.55 13.49 1.20
C LEU A 46 0.81 13.61 -0.32
N VAL A 47 1.94 13.09 -0.79
CA VAL A 47 2.25 13.08 -2.23
C VAL A 47 1.19 12.31 -3.03
N LYS A 48 0.64 11.23 -2.46
CA LYS A 48 -0.47 10.47 -3.06
C LYS A 48 -1.77 11.28 -3.08
N ARG A 49 -2.11 11.99 -2.00
CA ARG A 49 -3.26 12.91 -1.92
C ARG A 49 -3.17 13.97 -3.02
N GLN A 50 -2.00 14.57 -3.19
CA GLN A 50 -1.75 15.61 -4.18
C GLN A 50 -1.87 15.10 -5.62
N ARG A 51 -1.34 13.91 -5.91
CA ARG A 51 -1.45 13.29 -7.24
C ARG A 51 -2.88 12.85 -7.59
N GLY A 52 -3.72 12.56 -6.59
CA GLY A 52 -5.07 12.02 -6.79
C GLY A 52 -5.10 10.54 -7.21
N ARG A 53 -6.29 10.04 -7.57
CA ARG A 53 -6.51 8.65 -8.00
C ARG A 53 -6.24 8.51 -9.49
N ALA A 54 -5.60 7.41 -9.88
CA ALA A 54 -5.29 7.12 -11.28
C ALA A 54 -6.51 6.94 -12.20
N LEU A 55 -7.70 6.66 -11.63
CA LEU A 55 -8.93 6.36 -12.38
C LEU A 55 -10.10 7.33 -12.10
N HIS A 56 -9.98 8.21 -11.10
CA HIS A 56 -11.03 9.16 -10.72
C HIS A 56 -10.40 10.48 -10.27
N VAL A 57 -10.24 11.41 -11.21
CA VAL A 57 -9.57 12.70 -10.99
C VAL A 57 -10.38 13.67 -10.12
N ASP A 58 -11.70 13.46 -9.99
CA ASP A 58 -12.60 14.35 -9.24
C ASP A 58 -12.77 13.95 -7.76
N ARG A 59 -12.18 12.83 -7.31
CA ARG A 59 -12.27 12.40 -5.90
C ARG A 59 -10.94 12.59 -5.18
N SER A 60 -10.98 13.58 -4.29
CA SER A 60 -9.96 13.86 -3.28
C SER A 60 -9.73 12.64 -2.35
N ILE A 61 -8.47 12.31 -2.07
CA ILE A 61 -8.10 11.17 -1.20
C ILE A 61 -7.93 11.67 0.24
N GLY A 62 -9.01 11.73 1.03
CA GLY A 62 -8.95 12.18 2.43
C GLY A 62 -8.56 11.10 3.44
N ILE A 63 -8.76 11.42 4.73
CA ILE A 63 -8.47 10.55 5.88
C ILE A 63 -9.20 9.20 5.81
N ASN A 64 -10.37 9.16 5.17
CA ASN A 64 -11.13 7.94 4.92
C ASN A 64 -10.32 6.87 4.18
N TYR A 65 -9.47 7.29 3.25
CA TYR A 65 -8.58 6.38 2.55
C TYR A 65 -7.50 5.82 3.48
N TRP A 66 -6.94 6.66 4.36
CA TRP A 66 -5.97 6.24 5.36
C TRP A 66 -6.56 5.17 6.27
N ILE A 67 -7.75 5.42 6.83
CA ILE A 67 -8.45 4.49 7.72
C ILE A 67 -8.67 3.13 7.07
N ARG A 68 -9.09 3.10 5.80
CA ARG A 68 -9.33 1.86 5.05
C ARG A 68 -8.07 1.05 4.77
N MET A 69 -6.91 1.69 4.70
CA MET A 69 -5.66 1.08 4.20
C MET A 69 -4.61 0.89 5.29
N ASP A 70 -4.70 1.59 6.41
CA ASP A 70 -3.78 1.49 7.55
C ASP A 70 -4.18 0.34 8.49
N TRP A 71 -3.64 -0.85 8.22
CA TRP A 71 -3.77 -2.06 9.03
C TRP A 71 -2.46 -2.40 9.75
N ASN A 72 -1.71 -1.37 10.16
CA ASN A 72 -0.41 -1.53 10.80
C ASN A 72 -0.49 -1.96 12.29
N ASP A 73 -1.68 -2.24 12.81
CA ASP A 73 -1.89 -2.90 14.11
C ASP A 73 -1.43 -4.37 14.12
N HIS A 74 -1.26 -4.97 12.95
CA HIS A 74 -0.69 -6.30 12.77
C HIS A 74 0.70 -6.26 12.16
N ARG A 75 1.70 -6.70 12.93
CA ARG A 75 3.09 -6.81 12.45
C ARG A 75 3.29 -8.11 11.66
N ASP A 76 3.58 -7.98 10.36
CA ASP A 76 4.04 -9.07 9.50
C ASP A 76 5.47 -8.79 9.00
N VAL A 77 6.42 -9.63 9.40
CA VAL A 77 7.84 -9.55 8.98
C VAL A 77 8.23 -10.64 7.99
N THR A 78 7.30 -11.45 7.51
CA THR A 78 7.58 -12.59 6.62
C THR A 78 8.26 -12.17 5.31
N ILE A 79 7.95 -10.96 4.82
CA ILE A 79 8.58 -10.39 3.61
C ILE A 79 10.09 -10.15 3.78
N GLN A 80 10.57 -10.01 5.03
CA GLN A 80 11.97 -9.73 5.33
C GLN A 80 12.90 -10.87 4.91
N ARG A 81 12.39 -12.09 4.69
CA ARG A 81 13.13 -13.21 4.10
C ARG A 81 13.76 -12.89 2.73
N ASN A 82 13.25 -11.87 2.04
CA ASN A 82 13.75 -11.43 0.75
C ASN A 82 14.80 -10.30 0.86
N GLN A 83 15.10 -9.76 2.05
CA GLN A 83 16.03 -8.64 2.22
C GLN A 83 17.41 -8.89 1.59
N PRO A 84 18.07 -10.06 1.77
CA PRO A 84 19.38 -10.27 1.16
C PRO A 84 19.35 -10.23 -0.37
N ARG A 85 18.31 -10.80 -0.98
CA ARG A 85 18.11 -10.81 -2.44
C ARG A 85 17.77 -9.43 -2.97
N LEU A 86 16.93 -8.69 -2.24
CA LEU A 86 16.60 -7.30 -2.54
C LEU A 86 17.85 -6.42 -2.50
N GLN A 87 18.66 -6.53 -1.44
CA GLN A 87 19.85 -5.72 -1.26
C GLN A 87 20.90 -6.01 -2.34
N ALA A 88 21.13 -7.28 -2.66
CA ALA A 88 22.06 -7.66 -3.72
C ALA A 88 21.68 -7.05 -5.08
N GLU A 89 20.39 -7.09 -5.46
CA GLU A 89 19.93 -6.48 -6.70
C GLU A 89 19.92 -4.95 -6.65
N TYR A 90 19.57 -4.35 -5.51
CA TYR A 90 19.65 -2.91 -5.30
C TYR A 90 21.10 -2.42 -5.49
N ASP A 91 22.05 -3.05 -4.82
CA ASP A 91 23.48 -2.70 -4.90
C ASP A 91 24.00 -2.85 -6.33
N ARG A 92 23.62 -3.93 -7.02
CA ARG A 92 23.96 -4.15 -8.43
C ARG A 92 23.41 -3.04 -9.34
N LEU A 93 22.16 -2.64 -9.15
CA LEU A 93 21.54 -1.56 -9.93
C LEU A 93 22.21 -0.21 -9.64
N MET A 94 22.61 0.05 -8.40
CA MET A 94 23.26 1.32 -8.01
C MET A 94 24.71 1.45 -8.51
N GLN A 95 25.31 0.39 -9.06
CA GLN A 95 26.59 0.47 -9.78
C GLN A 95 26.49 1.24 -11.10
N ASP A 96 25.30 1.34 -11.71
CA ASP A 96 25.08 2.17 -12.88
C ASP A 96 24.94 3.65 -12.45
N ASP A 97 25.89 4.48 -12.87
CA ASP A 97 25.97 5.90 -12.51
C ASP A 97 24.74 6.68 -12.97
N GLN A 98 24.21 6.39 -14.15
CA GLN A 98 23.05 7.08 -14.70
C GLN A 98 21.78 6.69 -13.93
N LEU A 99 21.61 5.40 -13.64
CA LEU A 99 20.48 4.92 -12.85
C LEU A 99 20.52 5.45 -11.41
N ARG A 100 21.72 5.47 -10.80
CA ARG A 100 21.91 6.02 -9.44
C ARG A 100 21.59 7.51 -9.39
N ASP A 101 22.00 8.29 -10.39
CA ASP A 101 21.66 9.71 -10.49
C ASP A 101 20.14 9.93 -10.58
N TRP A 102 19.45 9.18 -11.44
CA TRP A 102 17.99 9.25 -11.54
C TRP A 102 17.27 8.79 -10.26
N HIS A 103 17.78 7.74 -9.60
CA HIS A 103 17.27 7.31 -8.30
C HIS A 103 17.35 8.44 -7.28
N LYS A 104 18.51 9.11 -7.18
CA LYS A 104 18.72 10.25 -6.28
C LYS A 104 17.79 11.42 -6.63
N LYS A 105 17.69 11.80 -7.91
CA LYS A 105 16.78 12.85 -8.37
C LYS A 105 15.32 12.58 -8.00
N GLY A 106 14.86 11.33 -8.17
CA GLY A 106 13.51 10.93 -7.79
C GLY A 106 13.27 11.01 -6.27
N LEU A 107 14.25 10.59 -5.47
CA LEU A 107 14.19 10.69 -4.01
C LEU A 107 14.16 12.14 -3.53
N ASP A 108 15.06 12.97 -4.07
CA ASP A 108 15.17 14.39 -3.72
C ASP A 108 13.90 15.14 -4.12
N TRP A 109 13.34 14.86 -5.30
CA TRP A 109 12.04 15.40 -5.72
C TRP A 109 10.91 14.99 -4.75
N HIS A 110 10.85 13.72 -4.36
CA HIS A 110 9.79 13.24 -3.47
C HIS A 110 9.89 13.86 -2.08
N ARG A 111 11.11 14.07 -1.57
CA ARG A 111 11.35 14.78 -0.29
C ARG A 111 10.94 16.24 -0.38
N ALA A 112 11.44 16.96 -1.38
CA ALA A 112 11.09 18.37 -1.59
C ALA A 112 9.58 18.56 -1.77
N LYS A 113 8.90 17.64 -2.47
CA LYS A 113 7.44 17.68 -2.60
C LYS A 113 6.73 17.45 -1.26
N ALA A 114 7.22 16.53 -0.43
CA ALA A 114 6.65 16.36 0.90
C ALA A 114 6.81 17.63 1.75
N ASP A 115 8.00 18.25 1.75
CA ASP A 115 8.27 19.50 2.47
C ASP A 115 7.36 20.65 1.99
N GLU A 116 7.16 20.77 0.67
CA GLU A 116 6.22 21.72 0.09
C GLU A 116 4.79 21.47 0.59
N LEU A 117 4.34 20.22 0.65
CA LEU A 117 2.99 19.87 1.12
C LEU A 117 2.83 20.15 2.61
N HIS A 118 3.85 19.94 3.44
CA HIS A 118 3.82 20.33 4.85
C HIS A 118 3.63 21.84 5.05
N SER A 119 4.04 22.68 4.09
CA SER A 119 3.82 24.13 4.16
C SER A 119 2.36 24.55 3.87
N MET A 120 1.51 23.62 3.44
CA MET A 120 0.10 23.86 3.14
C MET A 120 -0.78 23.37 4.29
N GLU A 121 -1.60 24.25 4.87
CA GLU A 121 -2.44 23.97 6.04
C GLU A 121 -3.31 22.70 5.87
N GLU A 122 -4.00 22.55 4.72
CA GLU A 122 -4.84 21.36 4.45
C GLU A 122 -4.05 20.04 4.52
N PHE A 123 -2.80 20.03 4.04
CA PHE A 123 -1.98 18.83 4.00
C PHE A 123 -1.33 18.54 5.35
N GLU A 124 -0.93 19.57 6.09
CA GLU A 124 -0.44 19.42 7.46
C GLU A 124 -1.54 18.89 8.39
N ASP A 125 -2.76 19.41 8.26
CA ASP A 125 -3.92 18.90 9.01
C ASP A 125 -4.17 17.43 8.71
N LEU A 126 -4.12 17.03 7.44
CA LEU A 126 -4.27 15.63 7.04
C LEU A 126 -3.15 14.75 7.60
N TYR A 127 -1.91 15.25 7.60
CA TYR A 127 -0.76 14.55 8.16
C TYR A 127 -0.93 14.31 9.67
N GLN A 128 -1.29 15.34 10.42
CA GLN A 128 -1.53 15.24 11.86
C GLN A 128 -2.71 14.32 12.18
N GLN A 129 -3.79 14.37 11.40
CA GLN A 129 -4.89 13.41 11.52
C GLN A 129 -4.41 11.98 11.32
N ALA A 130 -3.63 11.70 10.27
CA ALA A 130 -3.12 10.36 9.99
C ALA A 130 -2.24 9.79 11.14
N LEU A 131 -1.42 10.63 11.79
CA LEU A 131 -0.55 10.20 12.90
C LEU A 131 -1.29 10.04 14.24
N SER A 132 -2.21 10.96 14.53
CA SER A 132 -2.95 11.00 15.80
C SER A 132 -4.09 10.00 15.85
N LEU A 133 -4.64 9.60 14.70
CA LEU A 133 -5.71 8.62 14.61
C LEU A 133 -5.29 7.29 15.25
N LYS A 134 -6.06 6.84 16.25
CA LYS A 134 -5.96 5.52 16.88
C LYS A 134 -7.32 4.86 16.83
N LEU A 135 -7.44 3.86 15.97
CA LEU A 135 -8.61 3.00 15.85
C LEU A 135 -8.17 1.55 16.03
N THR A 136 -8.95 0.80 16.79
CA THR A 136 -8.88 -0.66 16.84
C THR A 136 -9.27 -1.26 15.49
N ALA A 137 -8.87 -2.51 15.23
CA ALA A 137 -9.29 -3.24 14.03
C ALA A 137 -10.82 -3.21 13.83
N THR A 138 -11.60 -3.40 14.91
CA THR A 138 -13.06 -3.38 14.86
C THR A 138 -13.61 -2.02 14.47
N GLU A 139 -13.08 -0.93 15.05
CA GLU A 139 -13.49 0.43 14.70
C GLU A 139 -13.14 0.76 13.25
N ARG A 140 -11.97 0.32 12.76
CA ARG A 140 -11.59 0.48 11.34
C ARG A 140 -12.53 -0.27 10.41
N VAL A 141 -12.89 -1.52 10.73
CA VAL A 141 -13.88 -2.28 9.96
C VAL A 141 -15.22 -1.54 9.94
N ALA A 142 -15.72 -1.11 11.11
CA ALA A 142 -16.98 -0.39 11.20
C ALA A 142 -16.97 0.89 10.34
N TYR A 143 -15.88 1.66 10.42
CA TYR A 143 -15.71 2.88 9.64
C TYR A 143 -15.61 2.60 8.13
N ALA A 144 -14.85 1.58 7.73
CA ALA A 144 -14.69 1.20 6.33
C ALA A 144 -16.02 0.74 5.70
N LEU A 145 -16.84 0.02 6.45
CA LEU A 145 -18.18 -0.42 6.02
C LEU A 145 -19.17 0.75 5.95
N ALA A 146 -19.12 1.70 6.90
CA ALA A 146 -20.00 2.86 6.94
C ALA A 146 -19.74 3.87 5.81
N LEU A 147 -18.55 3.87 5.20
CA LEU A 147 -18.19 4.76 4.10
C LEU A 147 -18.36 4.15 2.71
N ASP A 148 -18.42 2.83 2.59
CA ASP A 148 -18.73 2.16 1.31
C ASP A 148 -20.17 2.46 0.86
N VAL A 149 -21.03 2.95 1.76
CA VAL A 149 -22.41 3.36 1.49
C VAL A 149 -22.56 4.79 0.96
N GLU A 150 -21.50 5.61 1.04
CA GLU A 150 -21.49 7.01 0.58
C GLU A 150 -20.72 7.21 -0.75
N SER A 151 -20.40 6.11 -1.44
CA SER A 151 -19.54 6.09 -2.65
C SER A 151 -20.31 6.06 -3.95
#